data_AF-A0A7I9XT15-F1
#
_entry.id   AF-A0A7I9XT15-F1
#
_cell.length_a   1.000
_cell.length_b   1.000
_cell.length_c   1.000
_cell.angle_alpha   90.00
_cell.angle_beta   90.00
_cell.angle_gamma   90.00
#
_symmetry.space_group_name_H-M   'P 1'
#
loop_
_entity.id
_entity.type
_entity.pdbx_description
1 polymer ?
#
loop_
_entity_poly.entity_id
_entity_poly.type
_entity_poly.pdbx_seq_one_letter_code
_entity_poly.pdbx_strand_id
1 'polypeptide(L)' 'MRPEPFGALLYHFGTRKLSFLKNRTIVAVVQALAEHPDAQSACRAVGVDDAEVGPYLDALGVLAGSNMLVPREPKVEA' A
#
# COMPACT_ATOMS: atom_id res chain seq x y z
N MET A 1 -1.47 9.22 5.10
CA MET A 1 -0.63 9.39 3.88
C MET A 1 -0.69 10.85 3.47
N ARG A 2 0.44 11.47 3.12
CA ARG A 2 0.50 12.82 2.55
C ARG A 2 0.89 12.74 1.06
N PRO A 3 0.06 13.23 0.13
CA PRO A 3 0.41 13.28 -1.29
C PRO A 3 1.59 14.23 -1.56
N GLU A 4 2.46 13.86 -2.50
CA GLU A 4 3.63 14.65 -2.93
C GLU A 4 3.82 14.52 -4.46
N PRO A 5 4.51 15.46 -5.15
CA PRO A 5 4.70 15.39 -6.62
C PRO A 5 5.35 14.09 -7.11
N PHE A 6 6.22 13.50 -6.31
CA PHE A 6 6.91 12.23 -6.58
C PHE A 6 6.13 10.97 -6.14
N GLY A 7 4.99 11.13 -5.46
CA GLY A 7 4.22 10.02 -4.90
C GLY A 7 3.61 10.38 -3.55
N ALA A 8 4.11 9.82 -2.46
CA ALA A 8 3.58 10.10 -1.13
C ALA A 8 4.59 9.90 0.01
N LEU A 9 4.31 10.58 1.11
CA LEU A 9 5.00 10.41 2.38
C LEU A 9 4.06 9.70 3.38
N LEU A 10 4.57 8.63 4.00
CA LEU A 10 3.91 7.85 5.04
C LEU A 10 4.59 8.13 6.38
N TYR A 11 3.79 8.33 7.41
CA TYR A 11 4.26 8.55 8.77
C TYR A 11 3.58 7.57 9.71
N HIS A 12 4.38 6.86 10.49
CA HIS A 12 3.86 5.96 11.52
C HIS A 12 3.87 6.67 12.87
N PHE A 13 2.71 6.93 13.46
CA PHE A 13 2.60 7.71 14.70
C PHE A 13 3.26 7.05 15.93
N GLY A 14 3.18 5.72 16.06
CA GLY A 14 3.83 5.01 17.17
C GLY A 14 5.37 5.02 17.11
N THR A 15 5.95 4.59 16.00
CA THR A 15 7.41 4.48 15.84
C THR A 15 8.10 5.76 15.37
N ARG A 16 7.32 6.79 14.97
CA ARG A 16 7.80 8.03 14.34
C ARG A 16 8.62 7.80 13.07
N LYS A 17 8.50 6.62 12.46
CA LYS A 17 9.16 6.30 11.18
C LYS A 17 8.53 7.11 10.05
N LEU A 18 9.35 7.40 9.05
CA LEU A 18 8.97 8.06 7.81
C LEU A 18 9.32 7.15 6.63
N SER A 19 8.38 6.93 5.72
CA SER A 19 8.59 6.17 4.49
C SER A 19 8.15 6.98 3.28
N PHE A 20 8.90 6.86 2.18
CA PHE A 20 8.62 7.55 0.94
C PHE A 20 8.18 6.56 -0.13
N LEU A 21 7.00 6.80 -0.68
CA LEU A 21 6.52 6.14 -1.89
C LEU A 21 6.94 7.02 -3.07
N LYS A 22 7.97 6.60 -3.80
CA LYS A 22 8.61 7.37 -4.89
C LYS A 22 8.01 7.10 -6.28
N ASN A 23 6.93 6.34 -6.34
CA ASN A 23 6.23 6.00 -7.57
C ASN A 23 4.73 6.22 -7.34
N ARG A 24 4.04 6.88 -8.28
CA ARG A 24 2.59 7.14 -8.16
C ARG A 24 1.75 5.87 -8.24
N THR A 25 2.21 4.84 -8.94
CA THR A 25 1.53 3.55 -9.03
C THR A 25 1.47 2.85 -7.68
N ILE A 26 2.58 2.80 -6.91
CA ILE A 26 2.52 2.20 -5.56
C ILE A 26 1.62 3.01 -4.62
N VAL A 27 1.52 4.33 -4.80
CA VAL A 27 0.54 5.16 -4.05
C VAL A 27 -0.89 4.74 -4.38
N ALA A 28 -1.21 4.58 -5.67
CA ALA A 28 -2.52 4.13 -6.11
C ALA A 28 -2.84 2.72 -5.57
N VAL A 29 -1.89 1.77 -5.63
CA VAL A 29 -2.04 0.43 -5.05
C VAL A 29 -2.38 0.52 -3.56
N VAL A 30 -1.60 1.30 -2.78
CA VAL A 30 -1.83 1.43 -1.33
C VAL A 30 -3.21 2.02 -1.02
N GLN A 31 -3.68 2.97 -1.82
CA GLN A 31 -5.03 3.53 -1.68
C GLN A 31 -6.12 2.50 -2.01
N ALA A 32 -5.91 1.68 -3.04
CA ALA A 32 -6.86 0.66 -3.48
C ALA A 32 -6.99 -0.50 -2.48
N LEU A 33 -5.98 -0.77 -1.64
CA LEU A 33 -6.01 -1.85 -0.64
C LEU A 33 -7.25 -1.85 0.27
N ALA A 34 -7.84 -0.67 0.55
CA ALA A 34 -9.04 -0.59 1.40
C ALA A 34 -10.27 -1.24 0.75
N GLU A 35 -10.33 -1.22 -0.58
CA GLU A 35 -11.48 -1.62 -1.40
C GLU A 35 -11.37 -3.05 -1.94
N HIS A 36 -10.22 -3.70 -1.75
CA HIS A 36 -9.93 -5.01 -2.32
C HIS A 36 -9.59 -6.05 -1.26
N PRO A 37 -9.88 -7.35 -1.51
CA PRO A 37 -9.66 -8.41 -0.55
C PRO A 37 -8.17 -8.72 -0.30
N ASP A 38 -7.32 -8.46 -1.30
CA ASP A 38 -5.89 -8.75 -1.26
C ASP A 38 -5.07 -7.79 -2.11
N ALA A 39 -3.75 -7.85 -1.93
CA ALA A 39 -2.79 -6.99 -2.61
C ALA A 39 -2.76 -7.22 -4.12
N GLN A 40 -2.94 -8.46 -4.60
CA GLN A 40 -2.96 -8.74 -6.04
C GLN A 40 -4.17 -8.08 -6.71
N SER A 41 -5.35 -8.20 -6.09
CA SER A 41 -6.59 -7.58 -6.55
C SER A 41 -6.49 -6.05 -6.58
N ALA A 42 -5.87 -5.45 -5.58
CA ALA A 42 -5.58 -4.01 -5.56
C ALA A 42 -4.62 -3.59 -6.68
N CYS A 43 -3.59 -4.37 -6.98
CA CYS A 43 -2.67 -4.10 -8.09
C CYS A 43 -3.39 -4.15 -9.44
N ARG A 44 -4.20 -5.19 -9.70
CA ARG A 44 -4.98 -5.30 -10.94
C ARG A 44 -5.97 -4.15 -11.11
N ALA A 45 -6.62 -3.72 -10.03
CA ALA A 45 -7.58 -2.62 -10.07
C ALA A 45 -6.96 -1.28 -10.50
N VAL A 46 -5.66 -1.09 -10.28
CA VAL A 46 -4.92 0.10 -10.72
C VAL A 46 -4.16 -0.12 -12.05
N GLY A 47 -4.41 -1.24 -12.72
CA GLY A 47 -3.84 -1.56 -14.04
C GLY A 47 -2.44 -2.15 -14.03
N VAL A 48 -1.98 -2.71 -12.90
CA VAL A 48 -0.73 -3.48 -12.85
C VAL A 48 -1.02 -4.91 -13.27
N ASP A 49 -0.40 -5.35 -14.35
CA ASP A 49 -0.53 -6.71 -14.86
C ASP A 49 0.16 -7.74 -13.96
N ASP A 50 -0.29 -8.99 -14.01
CA ASP A 50 0.24 -10.10 -13.21
C ASP A 50 1.75 -10.33 -13.43
N ALA A 51 2.26 -10.02 -14.63
CA ALA A 51 3.68 -10.10 -14.95
C ALA A 51 4.52 -9.01 -14.27
N GLU A 52 3.91 -7.87 -13.91
CA GLU A 52 4.55 -6.70 -13.35
C GLU A 52 4.28 -6.52 -11.85
N VAL A 53 3.45 -7.38 -11.26
CA VAL A 53 2.96 -7.24 -9.87
C VAL A 53 4.05 -7.42 -8.82
N GLY A 54 5.09 -8.22 -9.11
CA GLY A 54 6.12 -8.66 -8.15
C GLY A 54 6.75 -7.50 -7.34
N PRO A 55 7.34 -6.48 -7.99
CA PRO A 55 7.93 -5.35 -7.30
C PRO A 55 6.96 -4.58 -6.39
N TYR A 56 5.67 -4.54 -6.73
CA TYR A 56 4.64 -3.90 -5.90
C TYR A 56 4.34 -4.74 -4.67
N LEU A 57 4.22 -6.07 -4.80
CA LEU A 57 4.06 -6.97 -3.65
C LEU A 57 5.26 -6.90 -2.71
N ASP A 58 6.48 -6.84 -3.24
CA ASP A 58 7.69 -6.67 -2.43
C ASP A 58 7.66 -5.34 -1.66
N ALA A 59 7.31 -4.24 -2.33
CA ALA A 59 7.18 -2.94 -1.69
C ALA A 59 6.12 -2.94 -0.58
N LEU A 60 4.96 -3.56 -0.83
CA LEU A 60 3.91 -3.73 0.18
C LEU A 60 4.40 -4.59 1.36
N GLY A 61 5.17 -5.65 1.09
CA GLY A 61 5.79 -6.49 2.11
C GLY A 61 6.75 -5.71 3.02
N VAL A 62 7.57 -4.82 2.46
CA VAL A 62 8.45 -3.92 3.23
C VAL A 62 7.63 -2.96 4.11
N LEU A 63 6.54 -2.41 3.58
CA LEU A 63 5.67 -1.54 4.36
C LEU A 63 4.97 -2.30 5.49
N ALA A 64 4.51 -3.53 5.23
CA ALA A 64 3.92 -4.39 6.26
C ALA A 64 4.93 -4.77 7.34
N GLY A 65 6.14 -5.20 6.95
CA GLY A 65 7.22 -5.54 7.88
C GLY A 65 7.74 -4.36 8.71
N SER A 66 7.54 -3.13 8.23
CA SER A 66 7.85 -1.90 8.98
C SER A 66 6.65 -1.33 9.76
N ASN A 67 5.52 -2.04 9.75
CA ASN A 67 4.26 -1.65 10.38
C ASN A 67 3.59 -0.41 9.75
N MET A 68 4.08 0.05 8.59
CA MET A 68 3.50 1.16 7.82
C MET A 68 2.17 0.80 7.17
N LEU A 69 2.00 -0.48 6.83
CA LEU A 69 0.74 -1.07 6.43
C LEU A 69 0.37 -2.16 7.43
N VAL A 70 -0.92 -2.30 7.71
CA VAL A 70 -1.46 -3.32 8.60
C VAL A 70 -2.63 -4.01 7.92
N PRO A 71 -2.87 -5.30 8.22
CA PRO A 71 -4.08 -5.98 7.77
C PRO A 71 -5.32 -5.20 8.20
N ARG A 72 -6.32 -5.15 7.32
CA ARG A 72 -7.64 -4.63 7.69
C ARG A 72 -8.26 -5.57 8.72
N GLU A 73 -8.80 -5.01 9.80
CA GLU A 73 -9.59 -5.81 10.74
C GLU A 73 -10.79 -6.42 10.01
N PRO A 74 -11.13 -7.69 10.27
CA PRO A 74 -12.34 -8.27 9.71
C PRO A 74 -13.52 -7.43 10.19
N LYS A 75 -14.36 -6.98 9.25
CA LYS A 75 -15.58 -6.28 9.58
C LYS A 75 -16.47 -7.27 10.34
N VAL A 76 -16.57 -7.11 11.66
CA VAL A 76 -17.54 -7.86 12.46
C VAL A 76 -18.90 -7.27 12.11
N GLU A 77 -19.68 -8.00 11.32
CA GLU A 77 -21.07 -7.64 11.05
C GLU A 77 -21.90 -7.95 12.30
N ALA A 78 -22.56 -6.92 12.83
CA ALA A 78 -23.46 -6.99 13.98
C ALA A 78 -24.91 -7.19 13.52
#